data_AF-A0AAD8LGH5-F1
#
_entry.id   AF-A0AAD8LGH5-F1
#
_cell.length_a   1.000
_cell.length_b   1.000
_cell.length_c   1.000
_cell.angle_alpha   90.00
_cell.angle_beta   90.00
_cell.angle_gamma   90.00
#
_symmetry.space_group_name_H-M   'P 1'
#
loop_
_entity.id
_entity.type
_entity.pdbx_description
1 polymer ?
#
loop_
_entity_poly.entity_id
_entity_poly.type
_entity_poly.pdbx_seq_one_letter_code
_entity_poly.pdbx_strand_id
1 'polypeptide(L)'
;MAGNHKNHIHSCEFPAIKNCETHGRNNDMVVSDLDGTLLRGRSSFPYFALVAFEVGGALRLLFLLLASPIAGILYYFISESAGIRVLIFATMAGMRVSDIESVARAVLPKFYSSDLHPETWRVFSACGKRCVLTANPTVMVEPFLKEFLGADLVLGTEIDSWNGIATGLVKPPGVLVGSNKADALLKAFKDTSLPELALGDRKTDHPYMKLCKEGYIVPPATAEVTAVTVDKLPKPVVFHDGRLVQKLTPVNALIILIWIPVGFLIACLRIAAGALLPMPLVYYAFWALGVRVYIKGTPPPPAKKSTGQTGVLFICSHRTLLDPIFLSTALGRPIPAVTYSLSRLSEIISPIKTVRLSRDRTTDANMIKKLLEEGDLVICPEGTTCREPFLLRFSALFAELTNELVPVAMSNKMSMFHGTTARGWKGMDPFYFFMNPSPAYEVTFLNKLPYELTCASGKSSHDVANYIQRMISSSLSYECTNFTRKDKYKMLAGNDGTVDTGKSKVAAVKIMGC
;
A
#
# COMPACT_ATOMS: atom_id res chain seq x y z
N MET A 1 36.26 -45.56 -33.94
CA MET A 1 36.28 -45.34 -32.47
C MET A 1 35.36 -44.17 -32.16
N ALA A 2 34.11 -44.47 -31.81
CA ALA A 2 33.12 -43.47 -31.43
C ALA A 2 33.13 -43.32 -29.90
N GLY A 3 33.52 -42.13 -29.42
CA GLY A 3 33.54 -41.76 -28.01
C GLY A 3 32.15 -41.32 -27.56
N ASN A 4 31.65 -42.00 -26.54
CA ASN A 4 30.30 -41.90 -26.00
C ASN A 4 30.26 -40.77 -24.93
N HIS A 5 29.77 -39.59 -25.27
CA HIS A 5 29.47 -38.53 -24.28
C HIS A 5 28.16 -38.87 -23.56
N LYS A 6 28.26 -39.51 -22.39
CA LYS A 6 27.16 -39.64 -21.44
C LYS A 6 26.87 -38.27 -20.81
N ASN A 7 25.80 -37.63 -21.26
CA ASN A 7 25.14 -36.55 -20.53
C ASN A 7 24.59 -37.12 -19.22
N HIS A 8 25.11 -36.65 -18.08
CA HIS A 8 24.47 -36.84 -16.77
C HIS A 8 23.21 -35.99 -16.71
N ILE A 9 22.08 -36.54 -17.17
CA ILE A 9 20.75 -36.00 -16.90
C ILE A 9 20.45 -36.31 -15.43
N HIS A 10 20.55 -35.31 -14.55
CA HIS A 10 19.93 -35.39 -13.23
C HIS A 10 18.43 -35.57 -13.43
N SER A 11 17.91 -36.77 -13.15
CA SER A 11 16.47 -37.04 -13.15
C SER A 11 15.81 -36.15 -12.10
N CYS A 12 15.03 -35.15 -12.52
CA CYS A 12 14.18 -34.39 -11.62
C CYS A 12 13.08 -35.33 -11.12
N GLU A 13 12.97 -35.50 -9.80
CA GLU A 13 12.03 -36.43 -9.15
C GLU A 13 10.55 -36.09 -9.45
N PHE A 14 10.30 -34.84 -9.84
CA PHE A 14 8.98 -34.33 -10.19
C PHE A 14 9.02 -33.61 -11.55
N PRO A 15 7.95 -33.69 -12.35
CA PRO A 15 7.82 -32.93 -13.59
C PRO A 15 7.77 -31.42 -13.34
N ALA A 16 8.11 -30.63 -14.36
CA ALA A 16 7.99 -29.18 -14.30
C ALA A 16 6.51 -28.74 -14.35
N ILE A 17 6.16 -27.66 -13.65
CA ILE A 17 4.78 -27.12 -13.56
C ILE A 17 4.13 -26.79 -14.91
N LYS A 18 4.94 -26.51 -15.94
CA LYS A 18 4.44 -26.31 -17.32
C LYS A 18 3.71 -27.53 -17.89
N ASN A 19 4.02 -28.73 -17.38
CA ASN A 19 3.38 -29.98 -17.79
C ASN A 19 2.09 -30.27 -17.01
N CYS A 20 1.71 -29.40 -16.08
CA CYS A 20 0.52 -29.54 -15.26
C CYS A 20 -0.72 -29.06 -16.01
N GLU A 21 -1.61 -29.98 -16.36
CA GLU A 21 -2.90 -29.70 -16.98
C GLU A 21 -3.86 -29.05 -15.98
N THR A 22 -4.72 -28.13 -16.41
CA THR A 22 -5.64 -27.39 -15.52
C THR A 22 -7.11 -27.72 -15.73
N HIS A 23 -7.44 -28.57 -16.70
CA HIS A 23 -8.82 -28.93 -17.00
C HIS A 23 -9.37 -29.91 -15.95
N GLY A 24 -10.62 -29.70 -15.50
CA GLY A 24 -11.32 -30.61 -14.59
C GLY A 24 -10.93 -30.50 -13.11
N ARG A 25 -10.05 -29.57 -12.71
CA ARG A 25 -9.50 -29.49 -11.35
C ARG A 25 -10.38 -28.79 -10.30
N ASN A 26 -11.64 -28.50 -10.63
CA ASN A 26 -12.56 -27.76 -9.76
C ASN A 26 -12.90 -28.49 -8.45
N ASN A 27 -12.70 -29.81 -8.38
CA ASN A 27 -12.93 -30.59 -7.16
C ASN A 27 -11.63 -30.91 -6.41
N ASP A 28 -10.48 -30.62 -7.02
CA ASP A 28 -9.17 -30.97 -6.49
C ASP A 28 -8.69 -29.92 -5.48
N MET A 29 -7.88 -30.38 -4.54
CA MET A 29 -7.13 -29.54 -3.64
C MET A 29 -5.67 -29.46 -4.06
N VAL A 30 -5.16 -28.23 -4.12
CA VAL A 30 -3.73 -27.94 -4.31
C VAL A 30 -3.09 -27.50 -3.00
N VAL A 31 -1.91 -28.02 -2.72
CA VAL A 31 -0.98 -27.46 -1.73
C VAL A 31 0.22 -26.84 -2.44
N SER A 32 0.58 -25.62 -2.08
CA SER A 32 1.72 -24.92 -2.67
C SER A 32 2.62 -24.32 -1.61
N ASP A 33 3.93 -24.38 -1.83
CA ASP A 33 4.84 -23.45 -1.16
C ASP A 33 4.63 -22.00 -1.65
N LEU A 34 5.17 -21.04 -0.88
CA LEU A 34 5.06 -19.62 -1.17
C LEU A 34 6.28 -19.06 -1.93
N ASP A 35 7.47 -19.07 -1.33
CA ASP A 35 8.64 -18.37 -1.86
C ASP A 35 9.31 -19.17 -2.99
N GLY A 36 9.39 -18.61 -4.19
CA GLY A 36 9.91 -19.33 -5.36
C GLY A 36 8.92 -20.28 -6.02
N THR A 37 7.74 -20.48 -5.41
CA THR A 37 6.64 -21.31 -5.93
C THR A 37 5.45 -20.43 -6.32
N LEU A 38 4.63 -19.97 -5.37
CA LEU A 38 3.56 -19.00 -5.66
C LEU A 38 4.11 -17.62 -6.00
N LEU A 39 5.19 -17.21 -5.33
CA LEU A 39 5.93 -15.98 -5.62
C LEU A 39 7.12 -16.31 -6.52
N ARG A 40 7.49 -15.40 -7.43
CA ARG A 40 8.68 -15.54 -8.27
C ARG A 40 9.96 -15.47 -7.43
N GLY A 41 9.95 -14.60 -6.42
CA GLY A 41 11.09 -14.40 -5.52
C GLY A 41 11.30 -15.57 -4.57
N ARG A 42 12.50 -16.13 -4.59
CA ARG A 42 12.96 -17.21 -3.71
C ARG A 42 13.43 -16.79 -2.32
N SER A 43 13.46 -15.48 -2.07
CA SER A 43 13.98 -14.89 -0.84
C SER A 43 12.88 -14.14 -0.15
N SER A 44 12.61 -14.52 1.09
CA SER A 44 11.62 -13.88 1.96
C SER A 44 12.11 -12.55 2.55
N PHE A 45 13.43 -12.27 2.52
CA PHE A 45 14.05 -11.06 3.09
C PHE A 45 13.28 -9.77 2.78
N PRO A 46 12.84 -9.49 1.53
CA PRO A 46 12.16 -8.23 1.23
C PRO A 46 10.86 -8.01 2.01
N TYR A 47 10.13 -9.08 2.31
CA TYR A 47 8.88 -9.00 3.07
C TYR A 47 9.15 -8.79 4.56
N PHE A 48 10.16 -9.47 5.11
CA PHE A 48 10.67 -9.19 6.46
C PHE A 48 11.18 -7.76 6.59
N ALA A 49 11.92 -7.26 5.59
CA ALA A 49 12.44 -5.90 5.56
C ALA A 49 11.31 -4.85 5.54
N LEU A 50 10.22 -5.11 4.82
CA LEU A 50 9.03 -4.25 4.86
C LEU A 50 8.40 -4.24 6.26
N VAL A 51 8.24 -5.40 6.91
CA VAL A 51 7.74 -5.45 8.30
C VAL A 51 8.67 -4.72 9.26
N ALA A 52 9.99 -4.94 9.13
CA ALA A 52 11.02 -4.28 9.94
C ALA A 52 10.92 -2.76 9.83
N PHE A 53 10.79 -2.23 8.61
CA PHE A 53 10.71 -0.79 8.37
C PHE A 53 9.37 -0.18 8.82
N GLU A 54 8.25 -0.82 8.48
CA GLU A 54 6.92 -0.25 8.73
C GLU A 54 6.53 -0.29 10.22
N VAL A 55 6.97 -1.31 10.96
CA VAL A 55 6.71 -1.42 12.41
C VAL A 55 7.85 -0.80 13.23
N GLY A 56 9.09 -1.16 12.92
CA GLY A 56 10.27 -0.82 13.73
C GLY A 56 11.10 0.36 13.22
N GLY A 57 10.77 0.92 12.05
CA GLY A 57 11.48 2.04 11.45
C GLY A 57 12.85 1.68 10.85
N ALA A 58 13.59 2.72 10.48
CA ALA A 58 14.89 2.60 9.81
C ALA A 58 15.93 1.83 10.63
N LEU A 59 15.95 2.00 11.97
CA LEU A 59 16.92 1.31 12.84
C LEU A 59 16.69 -0.20 12.88
N ARG A 60 15.42 -0.64 12.89
CA ARG A 60 15.08 -2.05 12.83
C ARG A 60 15.42 -2.66 11.47
N LEU A 61 15.16 -1.92 10.39
CA LEU A 61 15.59 -2.33 9.05
C LEU A 61 17.12 -2.47 8.97
N LEU A 62 17.88 -1.54 9.56
CA LEU A 62 19.34 -1.62 9.65
C LEU A 62 19.79 -2.87 10.40
N PHE A 63 19.17 -3.17 11.55
CA PHE A 63 19.49 -4.37 12.31
C PHE A 63 19.25 -5.65 11.50
N LEU A 64 18.12 -5.76 10.81
CA LEU A 64 17.82 -6.88 9.92
C LEU A 64 18.84 -6.99 8.77
N LEU A 65 19.20 -5.86 8.16
CA LEU A 65 20.17 -5.83 7.07
C LEU A 65 21.55 -6.33 7.53
N LEU A 66 22.01 -5.90 8.70
CA LEU A 66 23.27 -6.36 9.31
C LEU A 66 23.22 -7.83 9.73
N ALA A 67 22.06 -8.34 10.13
CA ALA A 67 21.87 -9.75 10.44
C ALA A 67 21.75 -10.64 9.19
N SER A 68 21.47 -10.05 8.01
CA SER A 68 21.20 -10.82 6.78
C SER A 68 22.36 -11.69 6.27
N PRO A 69 23.64 -11.29 6.36
CA PRO A 69 24.75 -12.17 5.98
C PRO A 69 24.85 -13.39 6.91
N ILE A 70 24.63 -13.20 8.21
CA ILE A 70 24.59 -14.29 9.20
C ILE A 70 23.43 -15.23 8.87
N ALA A 71 22.24 -14.68 8.62
CA ALA A 71 21.07 -15.47 8.22
C ALA A 71 21.35 -16.29 6.94
N GLY A 72 22.02 -15.69 5.95
CA GLY A 72 22.43 -16.37 4.72
C GLY A 72 23.43 -17.50 4.97
N ILE A 73 24.46 -17.26 5.80
CA ILE A 73 25.44 -18.29 6.17
C ILE A 73 24.75 -19.46 6.86
N LEU A 74 23.89 -19.19 7.85
CA LEU A 74 23.13 -20.25 8.53
C LEU A 74 22.21 -20.98 7.55
N TYR A 75 21.51 -20.26 6.67
CA TYR A 75 20.57 -20.83 5.70
C TYR A 75 21.26 -21.82 4.75
N TYR A 76 22.40 -21.44 4.16
CA TYR A 76 23.06 -22.23 3.12
C TYR A 76 24.04 -23.29 3.66
N PHE A 77 24.71 -23.02 4.79
CA PHE A 77 25.76 -23.91 5.31
C PHE A 77 25.36 -24.76 6.51
N ILE A 78 24.27 -24.43 7.21
CA ILE A 78 23.85 -25.15 8.43
C ILE A 78 22.44 -25.71 8.27
N SER A 79 21.43 -24.85 8.18
CA SER A 79 20.03 -25.23 7.99
C SER A 79 19.20 -24.03 7.56
N GLU A 80 18.34 -24.23 6.56
CA GLU A 80 17.35 -23.26 6.12
C GLU A 80 16.49 -22.74 7.30
N SER A 81 16.12 -23.61 8.24
CA SER A 81 15.39 -23.25 9.46
C SER A 81 16.15 -22.27 10.35
N ALA A 82 17.48 -22.43 10.48
CA ALA A 82 18.31 -21.55 11.30
C ALA A 82 18.41 -20.13 10.72
N GLY A 83 18.55 -20.01 9.39
CA GLY A 83 18.54 -18.71 8.72
C GLY A 83 17.22 -17.97 8.89
N ILE A 84 16.09 -18.68 8.73
CA ILE A 84 14.75 -18.09 8.90
C ILE A 84 14.51 -17.65 10.35
N ARG A 85 14.98 -18.40 11.35
CA ARG A 85 14.92 -17.98 12.76
C ARG A 85 15.62 -16.64 13.01
N VAL A 86 16.77 -16.40 12.37
CA VAL A 86 17.47 -15.10 12.46
C VAL A 86 16.64 -14.00 11.83
N LEU A 87 16.03 -14.22 10.67
CA LEU A 87 15.16 -13.22 10.02
C LEU A 87 13.93 -12.88 10.90
N ILE A 88 13.29 -13.89 11.47
CA ILE A 88 12.15 -13.73 12.39
C ILE A 88 12.57 -12.94 13.62
N PHE A 89 13.66 -13.33 14.28
CA PHE A 89 14.15 -12.64 15.47
C PHE A 89 14.52 -11.19 15.17
N ALA A 90 15.34 -10.96 14.13
CA ALA A 90 15.83 -9.63 13.78
C ALA A 90 14.69 -8.68 13.44
N THR A 91 13.66 -9.19 12.77
CA THR A 91 12.48 -8.42 12.36
C THR A 91 11.52 -8.19 13.52
N MET A 92 11.08 -9.24 14.20
CA MET A 92 9.85 -9.22 15.02
C MET A 92 10.11 -9.09 16.53
N ALA A 93 11.33 -9.32 17.03
CA ALA A 93 11.60 -9.29 18.46
C ALA A 93 11.23 -7.94 19.10
N GLY A 94 10.30 -7.98 20.06
CA GLY A 94 9.81 -6.81 20.81
C GLY A 94 8.68 -6.03 20.11
N MET A 95 8.20 -6.47 18.95
CA MET A 95 7.06 -5.85 18.27
C MET A 95 5.73 -6.34 18.84
N ARG A 96 4.70 -5.49 18.82
CA ARG A 96 3.33 -5.96 19.09
C ARG A 96 2.85 -6.80 17.90
N VAL A 97 2.26 -7.96 18.20
CA VAL A 97 1.72 -8.87 17.19
C VAL A 97 0.64 -8.15 16.35
N SER A 98 -0.20 -7.33 16.97
CA SER A 98 -1.20 -6.51 16.29
C SER A 98 -0.61 -5.56 15.25
N ASP A 99 0.59 -5.03 15.49
CA ASP A 99 1.24 -4.10 14.56
C ASP A 99 1.80 -4.86 13.35
N ILE A 100 2.32 -6.08 13.58
CA ILE A 100 2.74 -7.01 12.52
C ILE A 100 1.54 -7.40 11.65
N GLU A 101 0.44 -7.85 12.27
CA GLU A 101 -0.81 -8.17 11.57
C GLU A 101 -1.34 -7.00 10.75
N SER A 102 -1.27 -5.80 11.31
CA SER A 102 -1.68 -4.59 10.62
C SER A 102 -0.83 -4.32 9.38
N VAL A 103 0.50 -4.50 9.46
CA VAL A 103 1.39 -4.37 8.28
C VAL A 103 1.14 -5.48 7.27
N ALA A 104 0.90 -6.71 7.74
CA ALA A 104 0.59 -7.85 6.89
C ALA A 104 -0.70 -7.64 6.09
N ARG A 105 -1.71 -6.99 6.66
CA ARG A 105 -2.95 -6.63 5.95
C ARG A 105 -2.80 -5.40 5.05
N ALA A 106 -2.10 -4.37 5.51
CA ALA A 106 -2.13 -3.06 4.86
C ALA A 106 -0.98 -2.83 3.85
N VAL A 107 0.16 -3.49 3.99
CA VAL A 107 1.38 -3.19 3.22
C VAL A 107 1.75 -4.34 2.29
N LEU A 108 1.89 -5.54 2.86
CA LEU A 108 2.42 -6.68 2.14
C LEU A 108 1.59 -7.12 0.92
N PRO A 109 0.25 -6.99 0.86
CA PRO A 109 -0.53 -7.42 -0.30
C PRO A 109 -0.09 -6.76 -1.60
N LYS A 110 0.32 -5.49 -1.57
CA LYS A 110 0.85 -4.80 -2.75
C LYS A 110 2.12 -5.45 -3.26
N PHE A 111 3.03 -5.85 -2.36
CA PHE A 111 4.31 -6.44 -2.74
C PHE A 111 4.21 -7.92 -3.12
N TYR A 112 3.28 -8.66 -2.50
CA TYR A 112 3.03 -10.05 -2.88
C TYR A 112 2.31 -10.16 -4.23
N SER A 113 1.27 -9.35 -4.46
CA SER A 113 0.56 -9.32 -5.76
C SER A 113 1.49 -8.97 -6.91
N SER A 114 2.44 -8.06 -6.69
CA SER A 114 3.45 -7.67 -7.68
C SER A 114 4.54 -8.72 -7.92
N ASP A 115 4.51 -9.85 -7.20
CA ASP A 115 5.50 -10.93 -7.30
C ASP A 115 4.90 -12.30 -7.54
N LEU A 116 3.61 -12.39 -7.86
CA LEU A 116 2.91 -13.64 -8.08
C LEU A 116 3.37 -14.32 -9.39
N HIS A 117 3.72 -15.61 -9.30
CA HIS A 117 4.23 -16.40 -10.42
C HIS A 117 3.07 -16.83 -11.35
N PRO A 118 3.13 -16.53 -12.67
CA PRO A 118 2.01 -16.77 -13.58
C PRO A 118 1.66 -18.25 -13.76
N GLU A 119 2.65 -19.12 -13.96
CA GLU A 119 2.37 -20.57 -14.12
C GLU A 119 1.83 -21.21 -12.85
N THR A 120 2.39 -20.88 -11.69
CA THR A 120 1.86 -21.36 -10.41
C THR A 120 0.45 -20.84 -10.19
N TRP A 121 0.19 -19.57 -10.49
CA TRP A 121 -1.16 -19.00 -10.38
C TRP A 121 -2.16 -19.68 -11.33
N ARG A 122 -1.77 -20.00 -12.57
CA ARG A 122 -2.61 -20.74 -13.53
C ARG A 122 -3.12 -22.05 -12.94
N VAL A 123 -2.23 -22.81 -12.29
CA VAL A 123 -2.57 -24.09 -11.67
C VAL A 123 -3.33 -23.90 -10.37
N PHE A 124 -2.83 -23.02 -9.50
CA PHE A 124 -3.40 -22.79 -8.17
C PHE A 124 -4.83 -22.25 -8.22
N SER A 125 -5.12 -21.34 -9.17
CA SER A 125 -6.45 -20.77 -9.34
C SER A 125 -7.46 -21.73 -9.99
N ALA A 126 -7.01 -22.73 -10.75
CA ALA A 126 -7.86 -23.74 -11.37
C ALA A 126 -8.39 -24.79 -10.37
N CYS A 127 -7.73 -24.95 -9.22
CA CYS A 127 -8.18 -25.86 -8.17
C CYS A 127 -9.32 -25.27 -7.33
N GLY A 128 -10.26 -26.13 -6.94
CA GLY A 128 -11.42 -25.74 -6.13
C GLY A 128 -11.10 -25.43 -4.68
N LYS A 129 -10.11 -26.13 -4.12
CA LYS A 129 -9.59 -25.87 -2.77
C LYS A 129 -8.09 -25.58 -2.80
N ARG A 130 -7.65 -24.65 -1.96
CA ARG A 130 -6.32 -24.05 -2.02
C ARG A 130 -5.67 -24.01 -0.64
N CYS A 131 -4.58 -24.75 -0.49
CA CYS A 131 -3.75 -24.77 0.70
C CYS A 131 -2.38 -24.14 0.39
N VAL A 132 -1.87 -23.31 1.30
CA VAL A 132 -0.50 -22.79 1.23
C VAL A 132 0.29 -23.26 2.43
N LEU A 133 1.48 -23.79 2.17
CA LEU A 133 2.37 -24.37 3.18
C LEU A 133 3.74 -23.70 3.10
N THR A 134 4.06 -22.81 4.03
CA THR A 134 5.21 -21.91 3.91
C THR A 134 6.10 -21.89 5.15
N ALA A 135 7.39 -21.64 4.96
CA ALA A 135 8.33 -21.40 6.04
C ALA A 135 8.17 -20.01 6.68
N ASN A 136 7.48 -19.07 6.02
CA ASN A 136 7.23 -17.74 6.54
C ASN A 136 6.26 -17.74 7.72
N PRO A 137 6.34 -16.73 8.62
CA PRO A 137 5.38 -16.55 9.69
C PRO A 137 3.94 -16.46 9.19
N THR A 138 3.02 -17.26 9.74
CA THR A 138 1.60 -17.28 9.34
C THR A 138 0.99 -15.88 9.40
N VAL A 139 1.23 -15.17 10.50
CA VAL A 139 0.78 -13.79 10.76
C VAL A 139 1.16 -12.80 9.64
N MET A 140 2.23 -13.07 8.90
CA MET A 140 2.76 -12.20 7.85
C MET A 140 2.11 -12.47 6.47
N VAL A 141 1.72 -13.71 6.20
CA VAL A 141 1.29 -14.14 4.85
C VAL A 141 -0.21 -14.38 4.76
N GLU A 142 -0.84 -14.80 5.85
CA GLU A 142 -2.23 -15.25 5.86
C GLU A 142 -3.23 -14.19 5.36
N PRO A 143 -3.12 -12.90 5.73
CA PRO A 143 -4.04 -11.87 5.23
C PRO A 143 -4.05 -11.78 3.71
N PHE A 144 -2.86 -11.82 3.07
CA PHE A 144 -2.77 -11.78 1.62
C PHE A 144 -3.34 -13.05 0.99
N LEU A 145 -2.94 -14.21 1.48
CA LEU A 145 -3.31 -15.50 0.91
C LEU A 145 -4.82 -15.76 0.98
N LYS A 146 -5.44 -15.49 2.14
CA LYS A 146 -6.88 -15.68 2.31
C LYS A 146 -7.70 -14.60 1.61
N GLU A 147 -7.39 -13.32 1.81
CA GLU A 147 -8.26 -12.25 1.32
C GLU A 147 -8.10 -11.96 -0.18
N PHE A 148 -6.92 -12.19 -0.77
CA PHE A 148 -6.62 -11.82 -2.16
C PHE A 148 -6.50 -13.03 -3.08
N LEU A 149 -5.93 -14.15 -2.63
CA LEU A 149 -5.79 -15.36 -3.45
C LEU A 149 -6.89 -16.41 -3.20
N GLY A 150 -7.72 -16.22 -2.17
CA GLY A 150 -8.77 -17.16 -1.80
C GLY A 150 -8.20 -18.51 -1.35
N ALA A 151 -7.11 -18.50 -0.58
CA ALA A 151 -6.62 -19.72 0.07
C ALA A 151 -7.59 -20.13 1.20
N ASP A 152 -7.96 -21.40 1.24
CA ASP A 152 -8.83 -21.97 2.27
C ASP A 152 -8.04 -22.26 3.55
N LEU A 153 -6.80 -22.73 3.39
CA LEU A 153 -5.92 -23.11 4.48
C LEU A 153 -4.52 -22.51 4.27
N VAL A 154 -3.96 -21.94 5.34
CA VAL A 154 -2.58 -21.44 5.36
C VAL A 154 -1.88 -22.07 6.55
N LEU A 155 -0.81 -22.81 6.27
CA LEU A 155 0.05 -23.45 7.25
C LEU A 155 1.42 -22.77 7.17
N GLY A 156 1.70 -21.89 8.12
CA GLY A 156 2.95 -21.15 8.22
C GLY A 156 3.71 -21.44 9.51
N THR A 157 4.88 -20.83 9.64
CA THR A 157 5.64 -20.88 10.89
C THR A 157 4.93 -20.05 11.97
N GLU A 158 4.69 -20.63 13.13
CA GLU A 158 4.06 -19.92 14.25
C GLU A 158 5.11 -19.19 15.10
N ILE A 159 4.94 -17.88 15.25
CA ILE A 159 5.80 -17.07 16.13
C ILE A 159 5.36 -17.18 17.59
N ASP A 160 6.32 -17.08 18.49
CA ASP A 160 6.05 -17.03 19.92
C ASP A 160 5.81 -15.59 20.39
N SER A 161 4.91 -15.44 21.37
CA SER A 161 4.48 -14.14 21.86
C SER A 161 4.09 -14.19 23.34
N TRP A 162 4.45 -13.16 24.07
CA TRP A 162 4.08 -12.97 25.47
C TRP A 162 3.33 -11.63 25.62
N ASN A 163 2.13 -11.66 26.21
CA ASN A 163 1.26 -10.48 26.36
C ASN A 163 1.06 -9.67 25.06
N GLY A 164 0.90 -10.36 23.93
CA GLY A 164 0.72 -9.72 22.61
C GLY A 164 1.99 -9.09 22.02
N ILE A 165 3.15 -9.30 22.64
CA ILE A 165 4.46 -8.88 22.14
C ILE A 165 5.21 -10.11 21.62
N ALA A 166 5.70 -10.05 20.39
CA ALA A 166 6.49 -11.12 19.78
C ALA A 166 7.85 -11.24 20.47
N THR A 167 8.20 -12.46 20.90
CA THR A 167 9.48 -12.76 21.57
C THR A 167 10.64 -12.80 20.56
N GLY A 168 10.32 -12.91 19.27
CA GLY A 168 11.28 -13.15 18.19
C GLY A 168 11.64 -14.62 18.01
N LEU A 169 11.05 -15.51 18.82
CA LEU A 169 11.24 -16.96 18.72
C LEU A 169 10.06 -17.61 17.98
N VAL A 170 10.22 -18.89 17.65
CA VAL A 170 9.20 -19.70 16.96
C VAL A 170 8.65 -20.76 17.91
N LYS A 171 7.34 -21.03 17.83
CA LYS A 171 6.70 -22.10 18.60
C LYS A 171 7.08 -23.48 18.05
N PRO A 172 7.02 -24.54 18.87
CA PRO A 172 7.17 -25.92 18.37
C PRO A 172 6.14 -26.23 17.26
N PRO A 173 6.52 -26.97 16.21
CA PRO A 173 7.79 -27.71 16.01
C PRO A 173 8.96 -26.85 15.47
N GLY A 174 8.76 -25.54 15.30
CA GLY A 174 9.74 -24.60 14.75
C GLY A 174 9.36 -24.15 13.35
N VAL A 175 10.38 -23.79 12.55
CA VAL A 175 10.14 -23.32 11.17
C VAL A 175 9.66 -24.47 10.30
N LEU A 176 8.62 -24.22 9.49
CA LEU A 176 8.06 -25.21 8.57
C LEU A 176 8.94 -25.36 7.32
N VAL A 177 9.93 -26.24 7.40
CA VAL A 177 10.86 -26.60 6.31
C VAL A 177 11.05 -28.11 6.31
N GLY A 178 11.17 -28.74 5.13
CA GLY A 178 11.49 -30.15 5.03
C GLY A 178 10.41 -31.04 5.66
N SER A 179 10.81 -31.94 6.57
CA SER A 179 9.90 -32.83 7.27
C SER A 179 8.82 -32.08 8.06
N ASN A 180 9.14 -30.92 8.63
CA ASN A 180 8.15 -30.13 9.38
C ASN A 180 6.98 -29.67 8.49
N LYS A 181 7.22 -29.42 7.19
CA LYS A 181 6.14 -29.14 6.23
C LYS A 181 5.25 -30.37 6.04
N ALA A 182 5.86 -31.53 5.82
CA ALA A 182 5.13 -32.79 5.67
C ALA A 182 4.30 -33.14 6.92
N ASP A 183 4.89 -33.01 8.10
CA ASP A 183 4.21 -33.26 9.39
C ASP A 183 3.05 -32.29 9.63
N ALA A 184 3.24 -31.00 9.30
CA ALA A 184 2.17 -30.02 9.38
C ALA A 184 1.01 -30.34 8.43
N LEU A 185 1.31 -30.82 7.22
CA LEU A 185 0.31 -31.26 6.26
C LEU A 185 -0.45 -32.49 6.78
N LEU A 186 0.26 -33.53 7.22
CA LEU A 186 -0.36 -34.73 7.78
C LEU A 186 -1.25 -34.40 9.00
N LYS A 187 -0.79 -33.48 9.85
CA LYS A 187 -1.57 -33.04 11.02
C LYS A 187 -2.84 -32.30 10.62
N ALA A 188 -2.77 -31.44 9.60
CA ALA A 188 -3.93 -30.68 9.13
C ALA A 188 -4.98 -31.55 8.42
N PHE A 189 -4.55 -32.65 7.79
CA PHE A 189 -5.39 -33.56 7.00
C PHE A 189 -5.58 -34.92 7.68
N LYS A 190 -5.41 -35.03 9.00
CA LYS A 190 -5.47 -36.32 9.71
C LYS A 190 -6.77 -37.09 9.47
N ASP A 191 -7.89 -36.38 9.38
CA ASP A 191 -9.23 -36.94 9.26
C ASP A 191 -9.85 -36.72 7.86
N THR A 192 -9.02 -36.38 6.86
CA THR A 192 -9.48 -36.05 5.49
C THR A 192 -8.48 -36.56 4.46
N SER A 193 -8.89 -36.65 3.20
CA SER A 193 -7.96 -36.96 2.11
C SER A 193 -6.88 -35.89 1.99
N LEU A 194 -5.64 -36.32 1.78
CA LEU A 194 -4.53 -35.44 1.43
C LEU A 194 -4.79 -34.74 0.09
N PRO A 195 -4.18 -33.55 -0.14
CA PRO A 195 -4.33 -32.83 -1.39
C PRO A 195 -3.93 -33.67 -2.61
N GLU A 196 -4.66 -33.50 -3.71
CA GLU A 196 -4.35 -34.14 -4.99
C GLU A 196 -3.02 -33.64 -5.55
N LEU A 197 -2.75 -32.34 -5.42
CA LEU A 197 -1.68 -31.67 -6.14
C LEU A 197 -0.74 -30.94 -5.18
N ALA A 198 0.57 -31.11 -5.39
CA ALA A 198 1.60 -30.36 -4.69
C ALA A 198 2.49 -29.54 -5.64
N LEU A 199 2.78 -28.30 -5.26
CA LEU A 199 3.67 -27.40 -5.98
C LEU A 199 4.80 -26.93 -5.06
N GLY A 200 6.05 -27.10 -5.49
CA GLY A 200 7.23 -26.63 -4.75
C GLY A 200 8.36 -26.20 -5.69
N ASP A 201 9.44 -25.62 -5.17
CA ASP A 201 10.57 -25.13 -5.99
C ASP A 201 11.92 -25.76 -5.61
N ARG A 202 11.99 -26.45 -4.46
CA ARG A 202 13.23 -26.96 -3.87
C ARG A 202 13.11 -28.36 -3.28
N LYS A 203 14.27 -28.97 -3.01
CA LYS A 203 14.38 -30.27 -2.34
C LYS A 203 13.72 -30.30 -0.96
N THR A 204 13.68 -29.16 -0.25
CA THR A 204 13.02 -29.05 1.05
C THR A 204 11.50 -29.11 0.97
N ASP A 205 10.92 -29.06 -0.24
CA ASP A 205 9.48 -29.25 -0.48
C ASP A 205 9.13 -30.70 -0.82
N HIS A 206 10.09 -31.49 -1.33
CA HIS A 206 9.86 -32.87 -1.75
C HIS A 206 9.14 -33.73 -0.68
N PRO A 207 9.45 -33.61 0.63
CA PRO A 207 8.78 -34.43 1.64
C PRO A 207 7.25 -34.30 1.65
N TYR A 208 6.69 -33.09 1.55
CA TYR A 208 5.23 -32.95 1.51
C TYR A 208 4.68 -33.20 0.11
N MET A 209 5.46 -32.92 -0.94
CA MET A 209 5.04 -33.20 -2.32
C MET A 209 4.81 -34.70 -2.54
N LYS A 210 5.63 -35.56 -1.95
CA LYS A 210 5.48 -37.02 -1.99
C LYS A 210 4.22 -37.55 -1.30
N LEU A 211 3.61 -36.77 -0.42
CA LEU A 211 2.36 -37.14 0.25
C LEU A 211 1.13 -36.93 -0.65
N CYS A 212 1.25 -36.08 -1.66
CA CYS A 212 0.17 -35.77 -2.59
C CYS A 212 0.17 -36.72 -3.79
N LYS A 213 -0.95 -36.83 -4.50
CA LYS A 213 -1.08 -37.75 -5.66
C LYS A 213 -0.18 -37.33 -6.81
N GLU A 214 -0.09 -36.02 -7.06
CA GLU A 214 0.75 -35.41 -8.08
C GLU A 214 1.63 -34.31 -7.45
N GLY A 215 2.87 -34.19 -7.94
CA GLY A 215 3.78 -33.12 -7.54
C GLY A 215 4.45 -32.48 -8.74
N TYR A 216 4.57 -31.15 -8.75
CA TYR A 216 5.24 -30.41 -9.82
C TYR A 216 6.24 -29.41 -9.27
N ILE A 217 7.39 -29.31 -9.94
CA ILE A 217 8.45 -28.35 -9.60
C ILE A 217 8.29 -27.07 -10.39
N VAL A 218 8.32 -25.95 -9.67
CA VAL A 218 8.42 -24.61 -10.24
C VAL A 218 9.89 -24.29 -10.46
N PRO A 219 10.34 -24.13 -11.72
CA PRO A 219 11.71 -23.73 -12.00
C PRO A 219 11.96 -22.29 -11.48
N PRO A 220 13.21 -21.93 -11.17
CA PRO A 220 13.53 -20.55 -10.81
C PRO A 220 13.03 -19.58 -11.89
N ALA A 221 12.28 -18.55 -11.47
CA ALA A 221 11.79 -17.54 -12.40
C ALA A 221 12.97 -16.84 -13.10
N THR A 222 12.94 -16.80 -14.43
CA THR A 222 13.88 -16.00 -15.23
C THR A 222 13.46 -14.53 -15.21
N ALA A 223 14.36 -13.63 -15.61
CA ALA A 223 14.05 -12.19 -15.70
C ALA A 223 12.88 -11.87 -16.65
N GLU A 224 12.57 -12.77 -17.57
CA GLU A 224 11.50 -12.65 -18.56
C GLU A 224 10.11 -12.98 -17.98
N VAL A 225 10.04 -13.70 -16.84
CA VAL A 225 8.77 -14.07 -16.21
C VAL A 225 8.18 -12.85 -15.50
N THR A 226 7.19 -12.24 -16.15
CA THR A 226 6.41 -11.15 -15.59
C THR A 226 5.41 -11.66 -14.55
N ALA A 227 5.18 -10.87 -13.50
CA ALA A 227 4.19 -11.21 -12.48
C ALA A 227 2.79 -11.22 -13.07
N VAL A 228 1.89 -11.96 -12.42
CA VAL A 228 0.46 -11.89 -12.72
C VAL A 228 -0.03 -10.44 -12.62
N THR A 229 -0.82 -10.03 -13.60
CA THR A 229 -1.42 -8.71 -13.62
C THR A 229 -2.56 -8.63 -12.59
N VAL A 230 -2.72 -7.48 -11.94
CA VAL A 230 -3.60 -7.31 -10.76
C VAL A 230 -5.08 -7.59 -11.08
N ASP A 231 -5.49 -7.41 -12.34
CA ASP A 231 -6.81 -7.71 -12.88
C ASP A 231 -7.16 -9.21 -12.86
N LYS A 232 -6.15 -10.10 -12.82
CA LYS A 232 -6.34 -11.55 -12.77
C LYS A 232 -6.47 -12.11 -11.35
N LEU A 233 -6.35 -11.24 -10.33
CA LEU A 233 -6.55 -11.63 -8.94
C LEU A 233 -8.05 -11.67 -8.61
N PRO A 234 -8.50 -12.63 -7.79
CA PRO A 234 -9.90 -12.70 -7.33
C PRO A 234 -10.38 -11.39 -6.70
N LYS A 235 -9.47 -10.68 -6.02
CA LYS A 235 -9.70 -9.38 -5.42
C LYS A 235 -8.52 -8.45 -5.74
N PRO A 236 -8.73 -7.30 -6.41
CA PRO A 236 -7.65 -6.37 -6.70
C PRO A 236 -7.19 -5.63 -5.43
N VAL A 237 -5.91 -5.29 -5.38
CA VAL A 237 -5.32 -4.48 -4.30
C VAL A 237 -5.61 -3.00 -4.56
N VAL A 238 -6.77 -2.52 -4.09
CA VAL A 238 -7.18 -1.11 -4.26
C VAL A 238 -6.53 -0.19 -3.23
N PHE A 239 -6.40 -0.65 -1.98
CA PHE A 239 -5.79 0.11 -0.90
C PHE A 239 -4.54 -0.59 -0.36
N HIS A 240 -3.50 0.21 -0.12
CA HIS A 240 -2.31 -0.20 0.63
C HIS A 240 -1.74 1.02 1.39
N ASP A 241 -0.94 0.77 2.44
CA ASP A 241 -0.50 1.80 3.38
C ASP A 241 1.01 1.82 3.67
N GLY A 242 1.83 1.21 2.81
CA GLY A 242 3.28 1.23 2.99
C GLY A 242 3.89 2.62 2.78
N ARG A 243 4.93 2.97 3.53
CA ARG A 243 5.78 4.15 3.30
C ARG A 243 6.71 3.97 2.12
N LEU A 244 7.03 2.74 1.74
CA LEU A 244 7.98 2.45 0.68
C LEU A 244 7.29 2.15 -0.65
N VAL A 245 7.86 2.65 -1.74
CA VAL A 245 7.38 2.43 -3.11
C VAL A 245 7.92 1.11 -3.67
N GLN A 246 9.18 0.79 -3.36
CA GLN A 246 9.91 -0.34 -3.94
C GLN A 246 10.02 -1.52 -2.98
N LYS A 247 10.11 -2.73 -3.55
CA LYS A 247 10.42 -3.95 -2.81
C LYS A 247 11.84 -3.85 -2.25
N LEU A 248 12.00 -4.12 -0.96
CA LEU A 248 13.27 -4.01 -0.23
C LEU A 248 14.19 -5.21 -0.46
N THR A 249 14.84 -5.29 -1.61
CA THR A 249 16.03 -6.14 -1.73
C THR A 249 17.12 -5.68 -0.75
N PRO A 250 18.09 -6.51 -0.37
CA PRO A 250 19.18 -6.08 0.52
C PRO A 250 19.89 -4.81 0.03
N VAL A 251 20.12 -4.70 -1.28
CA VAL A 251 20.72 -3.52 -1.92
C VAL A 251 19.81 -2.30 -1.80
N ASN A 252 18.51 -2.44 -2.11
CA ASN A 252 17.57 -1.32 -2.00
C ASN A 252 17.39 -0.88 -0.54
N ALA A 253 17.38 -1.81 0.40
CA ALA A 253 17.35 -1.51 1.84
C ALA A 253 18.58 -0.69 2.25
N LEU A 254 19.77 -1.07 1.80
CA LEU A 254 21.00 -0.30 2.04
C LEU A 254 20.90 1.12 1.46
N ILE A 255 20.47 1.25 0.20
CA ILE A 255 20.30 2.55 -0.48
C ILE A 255 19.33 3.44 0.30
N ILE A 256 18.18 2.89 0.72
CA ILE A 256 17.18 3.63 1.48
C ILE A 256 17.75 4.09 2.83
N LEU A 257 18.46 3.24 3.55
CA LEU A 257 19.06 3.58 4.86
C LEU A 257 20.09 4.70 4.74
N ILE A 258 20.97 4.63 3.73
CA ILE A 258 21.97 5.68 3.46
C ILE A 258 21.28 6.98 3.03
N TRP A 259 20.19 6.87 2.27
CA TRP A 259 19.47 8.02 1.73
C TRP A 259 18.65 8.76 2.79
N ILE A 260 18.07 8.08 3.79
CA ILE A 260 17.16 8.70 4.76
C ILE A 260 17.74 9.97 5.42
N PRO A 261 18.98 10.00 5.96
CA PRO A 261 19.55 11.21 6.55
C PRO A 261 19.67 12.37 5.55
N VAL A 262 20.19 12.09 4.35
CA VAL A 262 20.40 13.09 3.29
C VAL A 262 19.07 13.60 2.75
N GLY A 263 18.17 12.67 2.43
CA GLY A 263 16.82 12.95 1.96
C GLY A 263 16.01 13.76 2.96
N PHE A 264 16.17 13.51 4.27
CA PHE A 264 15.47 14.28 5.30
C PHE A 264 15.91 15.75 5.31
N LEU A 265 17.21 16.02 5.21
CA LEU A 265 17.73 17.40 5.10
C LEU A 265 17.22 18.11 3.84
N ILE A 266 17.23 17.40 2.71
CA ILE A 266 16.66 17.90 1.44
C ILE A 266 15.15 18.19 1.60
N ALA A 267 14.42 17.32 2.31
CA ALA A 267 13.01 17.50 2.56
C ALA A 267 12.73 18.75 3.40
N CYS A 268 13.50 18.99 4.46
CA CYS A 268 13.41 20.21 5.26
C CYS A 268 13.64 21.46 4.39
N LEU A 269 14.65 21.46 3.53
CA LEU A 269 14.93 22.57 2.63
C LEU A 269 13.78 22.82 1.64
N ARG A 270 13.23 21.76 1.04
CA ARG A 270 12.07 21.84 0.13
C ARG A 270 10.82 22.36 0.82
N ILE A 271 10.53 21.88 2.03
CA ILE A 271 9.40 22.35 2.84
C ILE A 271 9.58 23.83 3.20
N ALA A 272 10.77 24.22 3.64
CA ALA A 272 11.09 25.61 3.97
C ALA A 272 10.94 26.54 2.75
N ALA A 273 11.41 26.11 1.57
CA ALA A 273 11.22 26.85 0.32
C ALA A 273 9.73 27.07 -0.01
N GLY A 274 8.89 26.05 0.19
CA GLY A 274 7.45 26.17 0.00
C GLY A 274 6.80 27.13 1.00
N ALA A 275 7.20 27.05 2.28
CA ALA A 275 6.59 27.81 3.39
C ALA A 275 7.04 29.27 3.47
N LEU A 276 8.29 29.57 3.12
CA LEU A 276 8.91 30.89 3.35
C LEU A 276 8.94 31.79 2.11
N LEU A 277 8.88 31.22 0.90
CA LEU A 277 8.95 31.99 -0.33
C LEU A 277 7.55 32.46 -0.80
N PRO A 278 7.45 33.62 -1.44
CA PRO A 278 6.24 34.04 -2.15
C PRO A 278 5.81 32.99 -3.18
N MET A 279 4.50 32.71 -3.27
CA MET A 279 3.96 31.63 -4.08
C MET A 279 4.36 31.65 -5.58
N PRO A 280 4.52 32.81 -6.25
CA PRO A 280 5.04 32.87 -7.62
C PRO A 280 6.49 32.34 -7.76
N LEU A 281 7.30 32.40 -6.71
CA LEU A 281 8.70 31.93 -6.71
C LEU A 281 8.82 30.45 -6.32
N VAL A 282 7.83 29.90 -5.61
CA VAL A 282 7.85 28.51 -5.13
C VAL A 282 8.01 27.51 -6.29
N TYR A 283 7.37 27.77 -7.44
CA TYR A 283 7.51 26.92 -8.63
C TYR A 283 8.98 26.77 -9.05
N TYR A 284 9.69 27.89 -9.17
CA TYR A 284 11.10 27.91 -9.57
C TYR A 284 12.01 27.33 -8.48
N ALA A 285 11.73 27.62 -7.21
CA ALA A 285 12.48 27.09 -6.09
C ALA A 285 12.36 25.56 -6.02
N PHE A 286 11.15 25.01 -6.16
CA PHE A 286 10.92 23.57 -6.26
C PHE A 286 11.70 22.95 -7.41
N TRP A 287 11.67 23.57 -8.58
CA TRP A 287 12.41 23.08 -9.74
C TRP A 287 13.92 23.05 -9.52
N ALA A 288 14.48 24.10 -8.90
CA ALA A 288 15.90 24.18 -8.53
C ALA A 288 16.27 23.13 -7.47
N LEU A 289 15.37 22.84 -6.54
CA LEU A 289 15.53 21.81 -5.51
C LEU A 289 15.21 20.39 -5.99
N GLY A 290 14.95 20.18 -7.29
CA GLY A 290 14.72 18.86 -7.90
C GLY A 290 13.29 18.32 -7.79
N VAL A 291 12.33 19.14 -7.35
CA VAL A 291 10.89 18.84 -7.36
C VAL A 291 10.31 19.30 -8.69
N ARG A 292 9.77 18.37 -9.47
CA ARG A 292 9.20 18.69 -10.80
C ARG A 292 7.72 19.02 -10.67
N VAL A 293 7.29 20.13 -11.26
CA VAL A 293 5.88 20.53 -11.31
C VAL A 293 5.52 20.71 -12.78
N TYR A 294 4.58 19.90 -13.26
CA TYR A 294 4.07 19.95 -14.62
C TYR A 294 2.66 20.53 -14.61
N ILE A 295 2.45 21.57 -15.40
CA ILE A 295 1.17 22.27 -15.50
C ILE A 295 0.60 21.96 -16.88
N LYS A 296 -0.63 21.42 -16.92
CA LYS A 296 -1.37 21.14 -18.15
C LYS A 296 -2.71 21.85 -18.14
N GLY A 297 -3.21 22.19 -19.32
CA GLY A 297 -4.40 23.02 -19.48
C GLY A 297 -4.12 24.49 -19.17
N THR A 298 -5.17 25.30 -19.13
CA THR A 298 -5.06 26.75 -18.90
C THR A 298 -5.56 27.08 -17.49
N PRO A 299 -4.68 27.50 -16.56
CA PRO A 299 -5.10 27.89 -15.22
C PRO A 299 -6.03 29.11 -15.28
N PRO A 300 -7.14 29.13 -14.53
CA PRO A 300 -8.06 30.27 -14.56
C PRO A 300 -7.44 31.52 -13.91
N PRO A 301 -7.80 32.72 -14.39
CA PRO A 301 -7.31 33.97 -13.81
C PRO A 301 -7.79 34.12 -12.34
N PRO A 302 -7.15 35.00 -11.54
CA PRO A 302 -7.60 35.31 -10.19
C PRO A 302 -9.00 35.92 -10.20
N ALA A 303 -9.85 35.53 -9.24
CA ALA A 303 -11.12 36.19 -9.01
C ALA A 303 -10.89 37.69 -8.72
N LYS A 304 -11.57 38.56 -9.46
CA LYS A 304 -11.53 40.02 -9.26
C LYS A 304 -12.79 40.47 -8.55
N LYS A 305 -12.67 40.86 -7.28
CA LYS A 305 -13.80 41.41 -6.50
C LYS A 305 -14.41 42.66 -7.14
N SER A 306 -13.62 43.44 -7.88
CA SER A 306 -14.07 44.65 -8.59
C SER A 306 -15.02 44.38 -9.75
N THR A 307 -15.10 43.15 -10.27
CA THR A 307 -16.00 42.76 -11.37
C THR A 307 -17.19 41.92 -10.88
N GLY A 308 -17.40 41.81 -9.57
CA GLY A 308 -18.48 40.99 -8.99
C GLY A 308 -18.31 39.48 -9.17
N GLN A 309 -17.13 39.02 -9.60
CA GLN A 309 -16.83 37.59 -9.74
C GLN A 309 -16.56 36.98 -8.36
N THR A 310 -17.37 35.98 -8.00
CA THR A 310 -17.14 35.12 -6.83
C THR A 310 -15.97 34.16 -7.09
N GLY A 311 -15.40 33.61 -6.02
CA GLY A 311 -14.29 32.67 -6.14
C GLY A 311 -14.67 31.38 -6.88
N VAL A 312 -13.68 30.81 -7.57
CA VAL A 312 -13.82 29.49 -8.21
C VAL A 312 -13.55 28.39 -7.19
N LEU A 313 -14.35 27.32 -7.23
CA LEU A 313 -14.11 26.12 -6.45
C LEU A 313 -13.37 25.08 -7.29
N PHE A 314 -12.10 24.85 -6.95
CA PHE A 314 -11.26 23.82 -7.56
C PHE A 314 -11.56 22.44 -6.98
N ILE A 315 -11.96 21.51 -7.84
CA ILE A 315 -12.32 20.14 -7.46
C ILE A 315 -11.17 19.20 -7.84
N CYS A 316 -10.38 18.80 -6.85
CA CYS A 316 -9.15 18.03 -7.08
C CYS A 316 -9.35 16.53 -6.81
N SER A 317 -8.75 15.66 -7.62
CA SER A 317 -8.44 14.30 -7.14
C SER A 317 -7.42 14.36 -6.00
N HIS A 318 -7.44 13.37 -5.10
CA HIS A 318 -6.67 13.39 -3.87
C HIS A 318 -5.63 12.27 -3.80
N ARG A 319 -4.37 12.60 -4.06
CA ARG A 319 -3.23 11.69 -4.02
C ARG A 319 -2.39 11.85 -2.76
N THR A 320 -2.20 13.09 -2.32
CA THR A 320 -1.45 13.41 -1.10
C THR A 320 -2.05 14.61 -0.39
N LEU A 321 -1.65 14.85 0.85
CA LEU A 321 -2.02 16.11 1.51
C LEU A 321 -1.46 17.36 0.79
N LEU A 322 -0.47 17.18 -0.10
CA LEU A 322 0.17 18.27 -0.83
C LEU A 322 -0.59 18.67 -2.10
N ASP A 323 -1.67 17.97 -2.50
CA ASP A 323 -2.44 18.34 -3.70
C ASP A 323 -2.83 19.84 -3.72
N PRO A 324 -3.38 20.41 -2.63
CA PRO A 324 -3.73 21.83 -2.59
C PRO A 324 -2.51 22.78 -2.68
N ILE A 325 -1.36 22.33 -2.16
CA ILE A 325 -0.11 23.11 -2.18
C ILE A 325 0.40 23.17 -3.63
N PHE A 326 0.47 22.04 -4.32
CA PHE A 326 0.91 22.01 -5.72
C PHE A 326 -0.08 22.70 -6.66
N LEU A 327 -1.40 22.66 -6.38
CA LEU A 327 -2.38 23.49 -7.07
C LEU A 327 -2.04 24.99 -6.91
N SER A 328 -1.76 25.44 -5.68
CA SER A 328 -1.39 26.83 -5.39
C SER A 328 -0.07 27.24 -6.07
N THR A 329 0.91 26.35 -6.08
CA THR A 329 2.17 26.53 -6.81
C THR A 329 1.92 26.65 -8.32
N ALA A 330 1.05 25.82 -8.90
CA ALA A 330 0.71 25.87 -10.32
C ALA A 330 -0.06 27.14 -10.71
N LEU A 331 -0.90 27.67 -9.80
CA LEU A 331 -1.60 28.94 -9.99
C LEU A 331 -0.74 30.18 -9.71
N GLY A 332 0.42 30.01 -9.07
CA GLY A 332 1.27 31.10 -8.60
C GLY A 332 0.65 31.95 -7.49
N ARG A 333 -0.43 31.48 -6.85
CA ARG A 333 -1.14 32.19 -5.78
C ARG A 333 -1.63 31.21 -4.70
N PRO A 334 -1.64 31.59 -3.42
CA PRO A 334 -2.09 30.71 -2.35
C PRO A 334 -3.61 30.50 -2.44
N ILE A 335 -4.04 29.24 -2.54
CA ILE A 335 -5.47 28.86 -2.51
C ILE A 335 -5.77 28.18 -1.17
N PRO A 336 -6.71 28.71 -0.35
CA PRO A 336 -7.13 28.05 0.86
C PRO A 336 -7.72 26.66 0.59
N ALA A 337 -7.45 25.70 1.48
CA ALA A 337 -7.85 24.31 1.32
C ALA A 337 -8.74 23.84 2.48
N VAL A 338 -9.87 23.20 2.16
CA VAL A 338 -10.69 22.51 3.18
C VAL A 338 -10.21 21.08 3.39
N THR A 339 -10.06 20.67 4.65
CA THR A 339 -9.47 19.37 5.00
C THR A 339 -10.25 18.68 6.13
N TYR A 340 -10.43 17.36 6.05
CA TYR A 340 -11.15 16.59 7.09
C TYR A 340 -10.25 16.15 8.25
N SER A 341 -8.96 15.94 8.01
CA SER A 341 -8.06 15.32 8.99
C SER A 341 -6.60 15.63 8.64
N LEU A 342 -6.12 16.79 9.10
CA LEU A 342 -4.75 17.25 8.91
C LEU A 342 -4.01 17.28 10.25
N SER A 343 -2.75 16.81 10.25
CA SER A 343 -1.92 16.82 11.47
C SER A 343 -1.57 18.25 11.86
N ARG A 344 -1.45 18.54 13.16
CA ARG A 344 -1.08 19.90 13.61
C ARG A 344 0.27 20.36 13.04
N LEU A 345 1.24 19.45 12.93
CA LEU A 345 2.54 19.75 12.33
C LEU A 345 2.39 20.18 10.86
N SER A 346 1.61 19.42 10.08
CA SER A 346 1.34 19.74 8.67
C SER A 346 0.63 21.09 8.50
N GLU A 347 -0.19 21.50 9.47
CA GLU A 347 -0.88 22.80 9.47
C GLU A 347 0.10 23.95 9.71
N ILE A 348 1.00 23.78 10.67
CA ILE A 348 2.02 24.78 11.03
C ILE A 348 2.98 25.05 9.86
N ILE A 349 3.38 24.00 9.13
CA ILE A 349 4.34 24.11 8.02
C ILE A 349 3.67 24.37 6.66
N SER A 350 2.34 24.53 6.63
CA SER A 350 1.59 24.73 5.39
C SER A 350 1.81 26.15 4.83
N PRO A 351 2.14 26.30 3.54
CA PRO A 351 2.25 27.62 2.90
C PRO A 351 0.90 28.25 2.57
N ILE A 352 -0.19 27.52 2.77
CA ILE A 352 -1.56 27.93 2.47
C ILE A 352 -2.45 27.80 3.70
N LYS A 353 -3.51 28.61 3.75
CA LYS A 353 -4.54 28.52 4.79
C LYS A 353 -5.27 27.19 4.67
N THR A 354 -5.21 26.36 5.70
CA THR A 354 -6.00 25.13 5.81
C THR A 354 -7.19 25.36 6.72
N VAL A 355 -8.38 24.94 6.30
CA VAL A 355 -9.61 25.05 7.09
C VAL A 355 -10.13 23.64 7.40
N ARG A 356 -10.34 23.35 8.69
CA ARG A 356 -10.78 22.04 9.15
C ARG A 356 -12.30 21.92 9.03
N LEU A 357 -12.75 20.84 8.39
CA LEU A 357 -14.17 20.49 8.30
C LEU A 357 -14.64 19.79 9.57
N SER A 358 -15.84 20.12 10.04
CA SER A 358 -16.44 19.58 11.28
C SER A 358 -17.13 18.24 11.07
N ARG A 359 -17.29 17.80 9.80
CA ARG A 359 -18.07 16.62 9.39
C ARG A 359 -19.58 16.77 9.64
N ASP A 360 -20.03 17.99 9.92
CA ASP A 360 -21.44 18.35 9.91
C ASP A 360 -21.76 19.06 8.60
N ARG A 361 -22.71 18.50 7.83
CA ARG A 361 -23.00 18.94 6.46
C ARG A 361 -23.38 20.43 6.41
N THR A 362 -24.22 20.88 7.34
CA THR A 362 -24.76 22.24 7.35
C THR A 362 -23.69 23.26 7.74
N THR A 363 -22.92 22.96 8.79
CA THR A 363 -21.81 23.78 9.25
C THR A 363 -20.73 23.90 8.17
N ASP A 364 -20.35 22.78 7.56
CA ASP A 364 -19.33 22.73 6.52
C ASP A 364 -19.80 23.49 5.25
N ALA A 365 -21.07 23.35 4.86
CA ALA A 365 -21.64 24.08 3.72
C ALA A 365 -21.60 25.60 3.92
N ASN A 366 -22.04 26.08 5.08
CA ASN A 366 -22.05 27.52 5.40
C ASN A 366 -20.64 28.10 5.43
N MET A 367 -19.69 27.36 6.00
CA MET A 367 -18.28 27.76 6.05
C MET A 367 -17.66 27.82 4.64
N ILE A 368 -17.90 26.81 3.80
CA ILE A 368 -17.39 26.80 2.42
C ILE A 368 -17.98 27.96 1.60
N LYS A 369 -19.28 28.24 1.73
CA LYS A 369 -19.92 29.38 1.04
C LYS A 369 -19.25 30.71 1.42
N LYS A 370 -19.02 30.93 2.72
CA LYS A 370 -18.32 32.13 3.19
C LYS A 370 -16.90 32.25 2.62
N LEU A 371 -16.15 31.15 2.53
CA LEU A 371 -14.82 31.18 1.92
C LEU A 371 -14.86 31.49 0.42
N LEU A 372 -15.88 31.01 -0.30
CA LEU A 372 -16.07 31.28 -1.73
C LEU A 372 -16.46 32.73 -2.03
N GLU A 373 -17.10 33.41 -1.08
CA GLU A 373 -17.31 34.86 -1.13
C GLU A 373 -16.00 35.65 -0.94
N GLU A 374 -15.06 35.11 -0.16
CA GLU A 374 -13.75 35.72 0.08
C GLU A 374 -12.80 35.57 -1.13
N GLY A 375 -12.87 34.44 -1.84
CA GLY A 375 -12.05 34.13 -3.02
C GLY A 375 -12.07 32.65 -3.41
N ASP A 376 -11.08 32.25 -4.23
CA ASP A 376 -10.95 30.88 -4.70
C ASP A 376 -10.74 29.87 -3.56
N LEU A 377 -11.22 28.64 -3.73
CA LEU A 377 -11.11 27.58 -2.74
C LEU A 377 -10.76 26.25 -3.42
N VAL A 378 -10.03 25.38 -2.73
CA VAL A 378 -9.84 23.99 -3.18
C VAL A 378 -10.46 22.98 -2.23
N ILE A 379 -11.11 21.98 -2.83
CA ILE A 379 -11.68 20.83 -2.14
C ILE A 379 -11.27 19.53 -2.83
N CYS A 380 -11.00 18.51 -2.01
CA CYS A 380 -10.74 17.14 -2.44
C CYS A 380 -11.95 16.27 -2.04
N PRO A 381 -12.95 16.09 -2.92
CA PRO A 381 -14.23 15.47 -2.56
C PRO A 381 -14.15 13.98 -2.24
N GLU A 382 -13.04 13.30 -2.54
CA GLU A 382 -12.75 11.92 -2.11
C GLU A 382 -12.72 11.77 -0.58
N GLY A 383 -12.37 12.84 0.15
CA GLY A 383 -12.28 12.86 1.61
C GLY A 383 -11.15 12.02 2.22
N THR A 384 -10.41 11.26 1.39
CA THR A 384 -9.17 10.57 1.74
C THR A 384 -8.32 10.38 0.50
N THR A 385 -7.03 10.15 0.68
CA THR A 385 -6.09 9.97 -0.43
C THR A 385 -6.20 8.57 -1.05
N CYS A 386 -6.02 8.46 -2.37
CA CYS A 386 -5.86 7.18 -3.06
C CYS A 386 -4.59 7.22 -3.93
N ARG A 387 -3.70 6.24 -3.74
CA ARG A 387 -2.39 6.20 -4.42
C ARG A 387 -2.40 5.40 -5.71
N GLU A 388 -3.17 4.32 -5.72
CA GLU A 388 -3.37 3.47 -6.87
C GLU A 388 -4.20 4.22 -7.94
N PRO A 389 -4.23 3.76 -9.20
CA PRO A 389 -4.90 4.43 -10.31
C PRO A 389 -6.44 4.34 -10.25
N PHE A 390 -7.00 4.65 -9.09
CA PHE A 390 -8.43 4.70 -8.80
C PHE A 390 -8.83 6.10 -8.35
N LEU A 391 -10.08 6.48 -8.59
CA LEU A 391 -10.74 7.61 -7.94
C LEU A 391 -11.79 7.08 -6.97
N LEU A 392 -11.73 7.55 -5.73
CA LEU A 392 -12.77 7.26 -4.75
C LEU A 392 -14.03 8.05 -5.07
N ARG A 393 -15.14 7.62 -4.48
CA ARG A 393 -16.44 8.27 -4.65
C ARG A 393 -16.36 9.72 -4.18
N PHE A 394 -16.79 10.65 -5.02
CA PHE A 394 -16.85 12.06 -4.67
C PHE A 394 -18.08 12.36 -3.81
N SER A 395 -17.88 13.09 -2.72
CA SER A 395 -18.99 13.70 -1.97
C SER A 395 -19.69 14.74 -2.84
N ALA A 396 -21.03 14.71 -2.89
CA ALA A 396 -21.82 15.63 -3.70
C ALA A 396 -21.97 17.04 -3.11
N LEU A 397 -21.55 17.25 -1.85
CA LEU A 397 -21.78 18.51 -1.12
C LEU A 397 -21.32 19.74 -1.91
N PHE A 398 -20.13 19.68 -2.52
CA PHE A 398 -19.54 20.83 -3.20
C PHE A 398 -20.38 21.32 -4.40
N ALA A 399 -21.11 20.42 -5.05
CA ALA A 399 -21.89 20.74 -6.25
C ALA A 399 -23.10 21.64 -5.94
N GLU A 400 -23.55 21.68 -4.68
CA GLU A 400 -24.67 22.49 -4.22
C GLU A 400 -24.24 23.90 -3.78
N LEU A 401 -22.94 24.17 -3.70
CA LEU A 401 -22.41 25.38 -3.06
C LEU A 401 -22.09 26.50 -4.05
N THR A 402 -21.75 26.16 -5.29
CA THR A 402 -21.43 27.13 -6.34
C THR A 402 -21.57 26.51 -7.73
N ASN A 403 -21.78 27.37 -8.73
CA ASN A 403 -21.76 27.01 -10.15
C ASN A 403 -20.36 27.21 -10.77
N GLU A 404 -19.44 27.84 -10.04
CA GLU A 404 -18.08 28.15 -10.47
C GLU A 404 -17.14 26.96 -10.19
N LEU A 405 -17.35 25.85 -10.88
CA LEU A 405 -16.64 24.59 -10.64
C LEU A 405 -15.53 24.35 -11.67
N VAL A 406 -14.28 24.22 -11.20
CA VAL A 406 -13.13 23.87 -12.06
C VAL A 406 -12.52 22.54 -11.60
N PRO A 407 -12.69 21.46 -12.38
CA PRO A 407 -12.05 20.19 -12.10
C PRO A 407 -10.53 20.26 -12.33
N VAL A 408 -9.76 19.67 -11.43
CA VAL A 408 -8.31 19.58 -11.55
C VAL A 408 -7.87 18.14 -11.30
N ALA A 409 -7.24 17.56 -12.31
CA ALA A 409 -6.65 16.24 -12.23
C ALA A 409 -5.24 16.34 -11.62
N MET A 410 -5.08 15.71 -10.45
CA MET A 410 -3.82 15.68 -9.69
C MET A 410 -3.17 14.31 -9.81
N SER A 411 -1.92 14.28 -10.25
CA SER A 411 -1.08 13.09 -10.28
C SER A 411 0.29 13.38 -9.69
N ASN A 412 0.94 12.36 -9.14
CA ASN A 412 2.29 12.48 -8.64
C ASN A 412 3.13 11.26 -8.99
N LYS A 413 4.45 11.46 -8.98
CA LYS A 413 5.44 10.40 -9.16
C LYS A 413 6.41 10.44 -7.99
N MET A 414 6.55 9.29 -7.35
CA MET A 414 7.43 9.05 -6.21
C MET A 414 8.26 7.81 -6.52
N SER A 415 9.51 7.79 -6.09
CA SER A 415 10.46 6.71 -6.43
C SER A 415 10.85 5.85 -5.24
N MET A 416 10.93 6.44 -4.04
CA MET A 416 11.35 5.76 -2.81
C MET A 416 10.25 5.72 -1.77
N PHE A 417 9.57 6.85 -1.53
CA PHE A 417 8.65 6.98 -0.41
C PHE A 417 7.27 7.51 -0.79
N HIS A 418 6.23 6.89 -0.25
CA HIS A 418 4.88 7.40 -0.31
C HIS A 418 4.65 8.53 0.71
N GLY A 419 4.21 9.68 0.19
CA GLY A 419 3.89 10.89 0.97
C GLY A 419 2.55 10.86 1.70
N THR A 420 2.01 9.69 2.04
CA THR A 420 0.79 9.56 2.85
C THR A 420 0.88 8.36 3.78
N THR A 421 0.04 8.28 4.81
CA THR A 421 -0.24 7.04 5.55
C THR A 421 -1.62 7.09 6.22
N ALA A 422 -2.22 5.92 6.46
CA ALA A 422 -3.44 5.75 7.24
C ALA A 422 -3.14 5.39 8.70
N ARG A 423 -2.04 4.68 8.98
CA ARG A 423 -1.68 4.15 10.31
C ARG A 423 -0.53 4.87 11.00
N GLY A 424 0.48 5.31 10.24
CA GLY A 424 1.68 5.94 10.80
C GLY A 424 1.48 7.40 11.21
N TRP A 425 2.55 8.04 11.67
CA TRP A 425 2.52 9.46 12.00
C TRP A 425 2.36 10.32 10.74
N LYS A 426 1.13 10.80 10.50
CA LYS A 426 0.77 11.65 9.34
C LYS A 426 1.56 12.96 9.25
N GLY A 427 2.14 13.43 10.36
CA GLY A 427 3.01 14.62 10.33
C GLY A 427 4.24 14.45 9.44
N MET A 428 4.68 13.22 9.22
CA MET A 428 5.83 12.89 8.36
C MET A 428 5.48 12.80 6.87
N ASP A 429 4.20 12.86 6.50
CA ASP A 429 3.75 12.73 5.11
C ASP A 429 4.44 13.73 4.15
N PRO A 430 4.57 15.04 4.48
CA PRO A 430 5.30 15.98 3.63
C PRO A 430 6.77 15.62 3.51
N PHE A 431 7.40 15.19 4.61
CA PHE A 431 8.81 14.82 4.63
C PHE A 431 9.05 13.62 3.72
N TYR A 432 8.28 12.54 3.85
CA TYR A 432 8.41 11.37 2.98
C TYR A 432 8.23 11.73 1.50
N PHE A 433 7.27 12.59 1.15
CA PHE A 433 7.16 13.07 -0.22
C PHE A 433 8.43 13.79 -0.68
N PHE A 434 8.88 14.79 0.07
CA PHE A 434 10.04 15.61 -0.31
C PHE A 434 11.39 14.92 -0.09
N MET A 435 11.44 13.77 0.58
CA MET A 435 12.62 12.91 0.67
C MET A 435 12.91 12.17 -0.63
N ASN A 436 11.94 12.02 -1.54
CA ASN A 436 12.21 11.38 -2.83
C ASN A 436 13.32 12.14 -3.58
N PRO A 437 14.25 11.49 -4.29
CA PRO A 437 15.31 12.17 -5.03
C PRO A 437 14.80 13.22 -6.02
N SER A 438 13.83 12.87 -6.88
CA SER A 438 13.16 13.80 -7.80
C SER A 438 11.66 13.51 -7.85
N PRO A 439 10.88 13.99 -6.87
CA PRO A 439 9.44 13.82 -6.89
C PRO A 439 8.85 14.73 -7.98
N ALA A 440 7.76 14.27 -8.59
CA ALA A 440 7.02 15.07 -9.55
C ALA A 440 5.55 15.21 -9.16
N TYR A 441 4.98 16.37 -9.44
CA TYR A 441 3.55 16.63 -9.43
C TYR A 441 3.11 17.07 -10.81
N GLU A 442 1.97 16.56 -11.24
CA GLU A 442 1.29 16.97 -12.46
C GLU A 442 -0.08 17.52 -12.09
N VAL A 443 -0.31 18.77 -12.47
CA VAL A 443 -1.53 19.52 -12.21
C VAL A 443 -2.18 19.81 -13.55
N THR A 444 -3.28 19.11 -13.84
CA THR A 444 -4.01 19.26 -15.10
C THR A 444 -5.32 20.00 -14.85
N PHE A 445 -5.40 21.24 -15.31
CA PHE A 445 -6.62 22.04 -15.28
C PHE A 445 -7.56 21.60 -16.40
N LEU A 446 -8.77 21.16 -16.02
CA LEU A 446 -9.83 20.88 -16.97
C LEU A 446 -10.70 22.13 -17.15
N ASN A 447 -11.51 22.13 -18.22
CA ASN A 447 -12.42 23.23 -18.48
C ASN A 447 -13.40 23.40 -17.32
N LYS A 448 -13.68 24.67 -16.98
CA LYS A 448 -14.75 25.03 -16.06
C LYS A 448 -16.07 24.40 -16.54
N LEU A 449 -16.87 23.91 -15.60
CA LEU A 449 -18.17 23.36 -15.96
C LEU A 449 -19.06 24.45 -16.57
N PRO A 450 -19.70 24.17 -17.71
CA PRO A 450 -20.72 25.05 -18.27
C PRO A 450 -21.97 24.99 -17.38
N TYR A 451 -22.76 26.07 -17.40
CA TYR A 451 -23.92 26.26 -16.50
C TYR A 451 -24.92 25.10 -16.56
N GLU A 452 -25.13 24.54 -17.76
CA GLU A 452 -26.06 23.46 -18.04
C GLU A 452 -25.70 22.15 -17.33
N LEU A 453 -24.44 21.98 -16.93
CA LEU A 453 -23.91 20.82 -16.20
C LEU A 453 -23.79 21.07 -14.68
N THR A 454 -24.37 22.14 -14.16
CA THR A 454 -24.37 22.48 -12.73
C THR A 454 -25.73 22.19 -12.07
N CYS A 455 -25.81 22.22 -10.73
CA CYS A 455 -27.08 22.05 -10.04
C CYS A 455 -28.08 23.18 -10.35
N ALA A 456 -27.61 24.38 -10.71
CA ALA A 456 -28.47 25.52 -11.03
C ALA A 456 -29.31 25.31 -12.31
N SER A 457 -28.91 24.39 -13.20
CA SER A 457 -29.71 23.97 -14.37
C SER A 457 -30.72 22.87 -14.06
N GLY A 458 -30.82 22.43 -12.79
CA GLY A 458 -31.72 21.36 -12.36
C GLY A 458 -31.09 19.96 -12.29
N LYS A 459 -29.77 19.82 -12.50
CA LYS A 459 -29.05 18.55 -12.27
C LYS A 459 -28.99 18.21 -10.78
N SER A 460 -29.03 16.92 -10.43
CA SER A 460 -28.78 16.52 -9.04
C SER A 460 -27.31 16.72 -8.68
N SER A 461 -27.03 17.00 -7.41
CA SER A 461 -25.65 17.16 -6.92
C SER A 461 -24.80 15.89 -7.10
N HIS A 462 -25.45 14.72 -7.03
CA HIS A 462 -24.82 13.43 -7.32
C HIS A 462 -24.43 13.30 -8.80
N ASP A 463 -25.28 13.73 -9.73
CA ASP A 463 -24.95 13.69 -11.16
C ASP A 463 -23.76 14.58 -11.51
N VAL A 464 -23.73 15.79 -10.93
CA VAL A 464 -22.61 16.73 -11.11
C VAL A 464 -21.33 16.13 -10.53
N ALA A 465 -21.37 15.57 -9.32
CA ALA A 465 -20.20 14.96 -8.69
C ALA A 465 -19.68 13.75 -9.49
N ASN A 466 -20.56 12.86 -9.94
CA ASN A 466 -20.22 11.70 -10.76
C ASN A 466 -19.67 12.11 -12.14
N TYR A 467 -20.21 13.17 -12.74
CA TYR A 467 -19.71 13.73 -13.98
C TYR A 467 -18.27 14.25 -13.82
N ILE A 468 -18.01 15.05 -12.78
CA ILE A 468 -16.66 15.57 -12.49
C ILE A 468 -15.68 14.44 -12.17
N GLN A 469 -16.10 13.44 -11.40
CA GLN A 469 -15.28 12.27 -11.10
C GLN A 469 -14.86 11.57 -12.41
N ARG A 470 -15.79 11.32 -13.34
CA ARG A 470 -15.50 10.72 -14.65
C ARG A 470 -14.59 11.57 -15.53
N MET A 471 -14.75 12.89 -15.54
CA MET A 471 -13.85 13.78 -16.28
C MET A 471 -12.41 13.69 -15.78
N ILE A 472 -12.22 13.75 -14.45
CA ILE A 472 -10.89 13.62 -13.85
C ILE A 472 -10.32 12.22 -14.07
N SER A 473 -11.13 11.17 -13.94
CA SER A 473 -10.71 9.78 -14.21
C SER A 473 -10.24 9.61 -15.65
N SER A 474 -11.01 10.13 -16.62
CA SER A 474 -10.67 10.06 -18.04
C SER A 474 -9.36 10.78 -18.34
N SER A 475 -9.15 11.97 -17.74
CA SER A 475 -7.90 12.72 -17.90
C SER A 475 -6.69 12.00 -17.31
N LEU A 476 -6.87 11.24 -16.23
CA LEU A 476 -5.79 10.51 -15.56
C LEU A 476 -5.61 9.08 -16.10
N SER A 477 -6.56 8.57 -16.90
CA SER A 477 -6.69 7.14 -17.24
C SER A 477 -6.87 6.24 -16.00
N TYR A 478 -7.66 6.71 -15.03
CA TYR A 478 -7.89 6.01 -13.75
C TYR A 478 -9.30 5.43 -13.72
N GLU A 479 -9.51 4.39 -12.92
CA GLU A 479 -10.82 3.77 -12.75
C GLU A 479 -11.64 4.45 -11.63
N CYS A 480 -12.90 4.79 -11.92
CA CYS A 480 -13.82 5.31 -10.90
C CYS A 480 -14.32 4.18 -10.00
N THR A 481 -14.33 4.41 -8.70
CA THR A 481 -14.86 3.46 -7.72
C THR A 481 -15.96 4.09 -6.89
N ASN A 482 -16.79 3.23 -6.28
CA ASN A 482 -17.76 3.63 -5.27
C ASN A 482 -17.20 3.56 -3.85
N PHE A 483 -15.91 3.23 -3.70
CA PHE A 483 -15.27 3.15 -2.39
C PHE A 483 -15.20 4.51 -1.72
N THR A 484 -15.40 4.48 -0.41
CA THR A 484 -15.39 5.66 0.45
C THR A 484 -14.19 5.63 1.40
N ARG A 485 -14.02 6.73 2.13
CA ARG A 485 -13.10 6.79 3.27
C ARG A 485 -13.33 5.65 4.27
N LYS A 486 -14.59 5.30 4.55
CA LYS A 486 -14.93 4.24 5.51
C LYS A 486 -14.38 2.90 5.04
N ASP A 487 -14.56 2.59 3.76
CA ASP A 487 -14.08 1.33 3.16
C ASP A 487 -12.56 1.22 3.22
N LYS A 488 -11.85 2.32 2.91
CA LYS A 488 -10.39 2.39 3.02
C LYS A 488 -9.91 2.09 4.43
N TYR A 489 -10.47 2.75 5.44
CA TYR A 489 -10.02 2.58 6.82
C TYR A 489 -10.38 1.19 7.37
N LYS A 490 -11.55 0.65 6.99
CA LYS A 490 -11.97 -0.70 7.36
C LYS A 490 -11.01 -1.74 6.79
N MET A 491 -10.59 -1.58 5.55
CA MET A 491 -9.65 -2.49 4.90
C MET A 491 -8.23 -2.37 5.47
N LEU A 492 -7.71 -1.15 5.67
CA LEU A 492 -6.31 -0.93 6.06
C LEU A 492 -6.07 -1.05 7.58
N ALA A 493 -7.01 -0.58 8.39
CA ALA A 493 -6.83 -0.42 9.83
C ALA A 493 -7.88 -1.17 10.67
N GLY A 494 -8.86 -1.83 10.04
CA GLY A 494 -9.92 -2.55 10.74
C GLY A 494 -10.90 -1.65 11.51
N ASN A 495 -10.91 -0.35 11.23
CA ASN A 495 -11.80 0.63 11.89
C ASN A 495 -12.43 1.59 10.87
N ASP A 496 -13.41 2.39 11.29
CA ASP A 496 -14.13 3.31 10.38
C ASP A 496 -13.42 4.67 10.19
N GLY A 497 -12.20 4.83 10.69
CA GLY A 497 -11.44 6.08 10.65
C GLY A 497 -11.97 7.17 11.59
N THR A 498 -12.84 6.83 12.52
CA THR A 498 -13.16 7.62 13.72
C THR A 498 -12.03 7.42 14.73
N VAL A 499 -11.42 8.51 15.18
CA VAL A 499 -10.50 8.46 16.32
C VAL A 499 -11.38 8.43 17.56
N ASP A 500 -11.42 7.31 18.27
CA ASP A 500 -12.03 7.29 19.60
C ASP A 500 -11.29 8.30 20.47
N THR A 501 -11.94 9.43 20.77
CA THR A 501 -11.51 10.33 21.84
C THR A 501 -11.88 9.68 23.18
N GLY A 502 -11.30 8.51 23.45
CA GLY A 502 -11.59 7.68 24.60
C GLY A 502 -10.48 7.74 25.65
N LYS A 503 -10.26 8.90 26.27
CA LYS A 503 -9.94 8.89 27.71
C LYS A 503 -11.28 8.89 28.42
N SER A 504 -11.73 7.71 28.85
CA SER A 504 -12.80 7.62 29.84
C SER A 504 -12.36 8.46 31.04
N LYS A 505 -13.02 9.61 31.24
CA LYS A 505 -12.94 10.33 32.51
C LYS A 505 -13.60 9.40 33.52
N VAL A 506 -12.78 8.65 34.26
CA VAL A 506 -13.22 8.04 35.51
C VAL A 506 -13.79 9.19 36.34
N ALA A 507 -15.11 9.17 36.50
CA ALA A 507 -15.81 10.09 37.39
C ALA A 507 -15.19 9.92 38.78
N ALA A 508 -14.60 10.99 39.31
CA ALA A 508 -14.21 11.06 40.70
C ALA A 508 -15.50 10.93 41.53
N VAL A 509 -15.75 9.73 42.06
CA VAL A 509 -16.77 9.51 43.08
C VAL A 509 -16.26 10.23 44.33
N LYS A 510 -16.94 11.34 44.62
CA LYS A 510 -16.82 12.13 45.83
C LYS A 510 -17.34 11.27 46.99
N ILE A 511 -16.46 10.65 47.75
CA ILE A 511 -16.81 10.04 49.04
C ILE A 511 -16.89 11.20 50.05
N MET A 512 -18.11 11.53 50.47
CA MET A 512 -18.39 12.35 51.66
C MET A 512 -18.86 11.42 52.79
N GLY A 513 -18.35 11.69 54.00
CA GLY A 513 -18.79 11.11 55.28
C GLY A 513 -17.91 9.93 55.73
N CYS A 514 -17.22 9.96 56.87
CA CYS A 514 -17.33 10.79 58.08
C CYS A 514 -15.98 11.36 58.52
#